data_AF-A0AA38P7E5-F1
#
_entry.id   AF-A0AA38P7E5-F1
#
_cell.length_a   1.000
_cell.length_b   1.000
_cell.length_c   1.000
_cell.angle_alpha   90.00
_cell.angle_beta   90.00
_cell.angle_gamma   90.00
#
_symmetry.space_group_name_H-M   'P 1'
#
loop_
_entity.id
_entity.type
_entity.pdbx_description
1 polymer ?
#
loop_
_entity_poly.entity_id
_entity_poly.type
_entity_poly.pdbx_seq_one_letter_code
_entity_poly.pdbx_strand_id
1 'polypeptide(L)'
;MPIHLGIALYYVPGQYGAPSYFHWVLVATSASSWASQPLLSFELKRQSPSDPYTRFITSTNILRDNAFKGVVHLFTTTNYDLNTLQALITDNFSASDSGWRLPGPYGPQGWTCATWILCFLSRMREEGTWVTDRNFEHVYTRVLNLGHELLERTRNVHSQGGVHVISF
;
A
#
# COMPACT_ATOMS: atom_id res chain seq x y z
N MET A 1 -12.55 11.82 14.06
CA MET A 1 -12.46 10.35 14.20
C MET A 1 -11.07 9.94 13.73
N PRO A 2 -10.42 8.96 14.37
CA PRO A 2 -9.11 8.49 13.92
C PRO A 2 -9.23 7.83 12.53
N ILE A 3 -8.22 8.02 11.70
CA ILE A 3 -8.05 7.37 10.40
C ILE A 3 -6.96 6.32 10.53
N HIS A 4 -7.28 5.09 10.15
CA HIS A 4 -6.31 4.01 10.00
C HIS A 4 -5.75 4.04 8.58
N LEU A 5 -4.42 4.01 8.48
CA LEU A 5 -3.71 3.96 7.22
C LEU A 5 -2.95 2.65 7.07
N GLY A 6 -2.98 2.06 5.89
CA GLY A 6 -2.35 0.78 5.61
C GLY A 6 -2.00 0.59 4.15
N ILE A 7 -1.30 -0.50 3.87
CA ILE A 7 -0.97 -0.95 2.52
C ILE A 7 -1.69 -2.27 2.29
N ALA A 8 -2.67 -2.29 1.40
CA ALA A 8 -3.25 -3.52 0.90
C ALA A 8 -2.28 -4.16 -0.10
N LEU A 9 -1.91 -5.41 0.16
CA LEU A 9 -0.97 -6.17 -0.66
C LEU A 9 -1.71 -7.20 -1.50
N TYR A 10 -1.41 -7.17 -2.80
CA TYR A 10 -1.96 -8.08 -3.81
C TYR A 10 -0.81 -8.90 -4.38
N TYR A 11 -0.85 -10.22 -4.20
CA TYR A 11 0.18 -11.10 -4.74
C TYR A 11 -0.09 -11.36 -6.22
N VAL A 12 0.86 -10.98 -7.07
CA VAL A 12 0.85 -11.25 -8.50
C VAL A 12 1.85 -12.38 -8.79
N PRO A 13 1.37 -13.57 -9.17
CA PRO A 13 2.25 -14.67 -9.54
C PRO A 13 3.09 -14.31 -10.76
N GLY A 14 4.37 -14.68 -10.74
CA GLY A 14 5.26 -14.55 -11.87
C GLY A 14 4.76 -15.35 -13.07
N GLN A 15 4.88 -14.78 -14.27
CA GLN A 15 4.51 -15.43 -15.53
C GLN A 15 5.63 -15.21 -16.57
N TYR A 16 5.83 -16.20 -17.44
CA TYR A 16 6.77 -16.11 -18.58
C TYR A 16 8.21 -15.69 -18.21
N GLY A 17 8.74 -16.23 -17.10
CA GLY A 17 10.09 -15.92 -16.62
C GLY A 17 10.20 -14.63 -15.81
N ALA A 18 9.12 -13.85 -15.68
CA ALA A 18 9.08 -12.73 -14.74
C ALA A 18 8.87 -13.26 -13.30
N PRO A 19 9.60 -12.74 -12.30
CA PRO A 19 9.40 -13.13 -10.91
C PRO A 19 8.08 -12.61 -10.35
N SER A 20 7.51 -13.34 -9.37
CA SER A 20 6.33 -12.89 -8.61
C SER A 20 6.63 -11.61 -7.84
N TYR A 21 5.58 -10.83 -7.58
CA TYR A 21 5.70 -9.59 -6.81
C TYR A 21 4.43 -9.26 -6.04
N PHE A 22 4.51 -8.26 -5.15
CA PHE A 22 3.35 -7.67 -4.50
C PHE A 22 3.02 -6.33 -5.15
N HIS A 23 1.78 -6.16 -5.59
CA HIS A 23 1.21 -4.86 -5.93
C HIS A 23 0.69 -4.19 -4.66
N TRP A 24 1.01 -2.91 -4.48
CA TRP A 24 0.70 -2.14 -3.28
C TRP A 24 -0.40 -1.11 -3.57
N VAL A 25 -1.43 -1.10 -2.73
CA VAL A 25 -2.49 -0.10 -2.75
C VAL A 25 -2.51 0.58 -1.39
N LEU A 26 -2.45 1.91 -1.36
CA LEU A 26 -2.64 2.64 -0.12
C LEU A 26 -4.12 2.61 0.23
N VAL A 27 -4.43 2.17 1.45
CA VAL A 27 -5.81 2.07 1.92
C VAL A 27 -6.00 2.87 3.20
N ALA A 28 -7.16 3.51 3.31
CA ALA A 28 -7.56 4.31 4.46
C ALA A 28 -8.99 4.00 4.89
N THR A 29 -9.25 4.04 6.19
CA THR A 29 -10.60 3.93 6.75
C THR A 29 -10.71 4.64 8.09
N SER A 30 -11.88 5.22 8.36
CA SER A 30 -12.25 5.73 9.69
C SER A 30 -12.92 4.68 10.57
N ALA A 31 -13.20 3.49 10.02
CA ALA A 31 -13.79 2.40 10.76
C ALA A 31 -12.77 1.70 11.66
N SER A 32 -13.21 1.26 12.83
CA SER A 32 -12.38 0.52 13.80
C SER A 32 -11.81 -0.82 13.31
N SER A 33 -12.22 -1.29 12.12
CA SER A 33 -11.78 -2.55 11.54
C SER A 33 -11.56 -2.42 10.03
N TRP A 34 -10.51 -3.07 9.54
CA TRP A 34 -10.25 -3.24 8.11
C TRP A 34 -11.31 -4.09 7.39
N ALA A 35 -12.10 -4.87 8.13
CA ALA A 35 -13.24 -5.63 7.59
C ALA A 35 -14.39 -4.72 7.12
N SER A 36 -14.47 -3.49 7.62
CA SER A 36 -15.52 -2.53 7.30
C SER A 36 -15.26 -1.91 5.94
N GLN A 37 -15.83 -2.53 4.90
CA GLN A 37 -15.77 -2.10 3.51
C GLN A 37 -16.89 -1.10 3.19
N PRO A 38 -16.73 -0.24 2.16
CA PRO A 38 -15.56 -0.10 1.31
C PRO A 38 -14.44 0.73 1.96
N LEU A 39 -13.19 0.45 1.58
CA LEU A 39 -12.04 1.27 1.99
C LEU A 39 -11.79 2.36 0.94
N LEU A 40 -11.27 3.50 1.38
CA LEU A 40 -10.69 4.46 0.47
C LEU A 40 -9.35 3.89 -0.02
N SER A 41 -9.26 3.61 -1.31
CA SER A 41 -8.12 2.98 -1.95
C SER A 41 -7.51 3.91 -2.98
N PHE A 42 -6.20 4.10 -2.88
CA PHE A 42 -5.40 4.87 -3.82
C PHE A 42 -4.40 3.95 -4.50
N GLU A 43 -4.48 3.93 -5.82
CA GLU A 43 -3.64 3.11 -6.67
C GLU A 43 -3.11 3.96 -7.83
N LEU A 44 -1.83 3.78 -8.17
CA LEU A 44 -1.27 4.21 -9.45
C LEU A 44 -1.08 2.99 -10.33
N LYS A 45 -1.78 2.95 -11.47
CA LYS A 45 -1.62 1.89 -12.47
C LYS A 45 -1.67 2.45 -13.88
N ARG A 46 -1.13 1.69 -14.82
CA ARG A 46 -1.25 1.91 -16.26
C ARG A 46 -2.19 0.85 -16.84
N GLN A 47 -3.01 1.21 -17.81
CA GLN A 47 -3.91 0.25 -18.46
C GLN A 47 -3.12 -0.65 -19.44
N SER A 48 -2.14 -0.07 -20.12
CA SER A 48 -1.20 -0.78 -21.00
C SER A 48 0.25 -0.34 -20.74
N PRO A 49 1.27 -1.11 -21.17
CA PRO A 49 2.67 -0.74 -20.98
C PRO A 49 3.07 0.61 -21.61
N SER A 50 2.40 0.99 -22.69
CA SER A 50 2.56 2.25 -23.41
C SER A 50 1.80 3.42 -22.80
N ASP A 51 0.86 3.17 -21.91
CA ASP A 51 -0.02 4.21 -21.37
C ASP A 51 0.65 4.94 -20.22
N PRO A 52 0.37 6.25 -20.06
CA PRO A 52 0.79 6.97 -18.87
C PRO A 52 0.14 6.36 -17.63
N TYR A 53 0.85 6.42 -16.50
CA TYR A 53 0.27 6.07 -15.21
C TYR A 53 -0.92 6.99 -14.92
N THR A 54 -1.99 6.40 -14.42
CA THR A 54 -3.21 7.11 -14.05
C THR A 54 -3.49 6.87 -12.58
N ARG A 55 -4.00 7.92 -11.91
CA ARG A 55 -4.49 7.84 -10.53
C ARG A 55 -5.84 7.17 -10.50
N PHE A 56 -5.96 6.15 -9.66
CA PHE A 56 -7.23 5.52 -9.33
C PHE A 56 -7.49 5.74 -7.85
N ILE A 57 -8.40 6.67 -7.57
CA ILE A 57 -8.92 6.93 -6.23
C ILE A 57 -10.32 6.36 -6.22
N THR A 58 -10.52 5.30 -5.46
CA THR A 58 -11.78 4.57 -5.46
C THR A 58 -12.18 4.21 -4.05
N SER A 59 -13.48 4.03 -3.84
CA SER A 59 -13.97 3.31 -2.68
C SER A 59 -14.19 1.86 -3.11
N THR A 60 -13.28 0.97 -2.71
CA THR A 60 -13.23 -0.40 -3.24
C THR A 60 -13.42 -1.43 -2.13
N ASN A 61 -14.16 -2.49 -2.46
CA ASN A 61 -14.22 -3.69 -1.64
C ASN A 61 -13.02 -4.59 -1.99
N ILE A 62 -11.96 -4.48 -1.20
CA ILE A 62 -10.69 -5.20 -1.42
C ILE A 62 -10.84 -6.73 -1.34
N LEU A 63 -11.89 -7.22 -0.65
CA LEU A 63 -12.16 -8.66 -0.50
C LEU A 63 -12.68 -9.32 -1.78
N ARG A 64 -13.07 -8.54 -2.80
CA ARG A 64 -13.54 -9.08 -4.08
C ARG A 64 -12.41 -9.54 -5.00
N ASP A 65 -11.16 -9.22 -4.67
CA ASP A 65 -10.00 -9.54 -5.49
C ASP A 65 -9.24 -10.75 -4.92
N ASN A 66 -9.10 -11.80 -5.73
CA ASN A 66 -8.41 -13.03 -5.33
C ASN A 66 -6.89 -12.84 -5.16
N ALA A 67 -6.32 -11.81 -5.77
CA ALA A 67 -4.91 -11.46 -5.61
C ALA A 67 -4.65 -10.82 -4.23
N PHE A 68 -5.66 -10.23 -3.59
CA PHE A 68 -5.54 -9.62 -2.26
C PHE A 68 -5.09 -10.65 -1.22
N LYS A 69 -4.09 -10.30 -0.40
CA LYS A 69 -3.53 -11.16 0.67
C LYS A 69 -3.68 -10.59 2.06
N GLY A 70 -3.76 -9.27 2.20
CA GLY A 70 -3.94 -8.64 3.50
C GLY A 70 -3.54 -7.18 3.51
N VAL A 71 -3.72 -6.55 4.65
CA VAL A 71 -3.33 -5.16 4.92
C VAL A 71 -2.16 -5.14 5.88
N VAL A 72 -1.09 -4.44 5.50
CA VAL A 72 -0.06 -3.98 6.43
C VAL A 72 -0.56 -2.69 7.07
N HIS A 73 -0.94 -2.73 8.34
CA HIS A 73 -1.36 -1.55 9.09
C HIS A 73 -0.13 -0.69 9.41
N LEU A 74 -0.09 0.54 8.89
CA LEU A 74 1.06 1.43 9.03
C LEU A 74 0.97 2.26 10.31
N PHE A 75 -0.11 3.03 10.47
CA PHE A 75 -0.36 3.86 11.64
C PHE A 75 -1.82 4.34 11.69
N THR A 76 -2.17 4.99 12.79
CA THR A 76 -3.46 5.63 13.01
C THR A 76 -3.23 7.11 13.32
N THR A 77 -4.02 8.01 12.74
CA THR A 77 -3.85 9.46 12.90
C THR A 77 -5.18 10.19 13.06
N THR A 78 -5.16 11.35 13.73
CA THR A 78 -6.27 12.31 13.78
C THR A 78 -5.97 13.60 13.01
N ASN A 79 -4.80 13.68 12.37
CA ASN A 79 -4.35 14.88 11.65
C ASN A 79 -5.12 15.11 10.34
N TYR A 80 -5.73 14.05 9.80
CA TYR A 80 -6.55 14.10 8.59
C TYR A 80 -7.87 13.37 8.82
N ASP A 81 -8.87 13.73 8.02
CA ASP A 81 -10.04 12.89 7.73
C ASP A 81 -9.87 12.27 6.34
N LEU A 82 -10.82 11.45 5.90
CA LEU A 82 -10.72 10.77 4.59
C LEU A 82 -10.72 11.77 3.41
N ASN A 83 -11.46 12.87 3.51
CA ASN A 83 -11.56 13.85 2.44
C ASN A 83 -10.28 14.68 2.34
N THR A 84 -9.73 15.12 3.47
CA THR A 84 -8.48 15.89 3.51
C THR A 84 -7.28 15.02 3.14
N LEU A 85 -7.27 13.74 3.52
CA LEU A 85 -6.27 12.78 3.04
C LEU A 85 -6.36 12.58 1.53
N GLN A 86 -7.57 12.45 0.98
CA GLN A 86 -7.78 12.33 -0.47
C GLN A 86 -7.30 13.57 -1.22
N ALA A 87 -7.62 14.77 -0.73
CA ALA A 87 -7.13 16.02 -1.31
C ALA A 87 -5.61 16.09 -1.25
N LEU A 88 -5.00 15.81 -0.08
CA LEU A 88 -3.54 15.76 0.08
C LEU A 88 -2.88 14.87 -0.97
N ILE A 89 -3.38 13.65 -1.15
CA ILE A 89 -2.83 12.70 -2.12
C ILE A 89 -3.00 13.22 -3.55
N THR A 90 -4.17 13.75 -3.88
CA THR A 90 -4.51 14.25 -5.22
C THR A 90 -3.70 15.49 -5.61
N ASP A 91 -3.45 16.38 -4.65
CA ASP A 91 -2.83 17.67 -4.91
C ASP A 91 -1.30 17.59 -4.91
N ASN A 92 -0.72 16.68 -4.13
CA ASN A 92 0.73 16.63 -3.90
C ASN A 92 1.45 15.47 -4.60
N PHE A 93 0.73 14.43 -5.04
CA PHE A 93 1.34 13.25 -5.66
C PHE A 93 0.82 13.08 -7.09
N SER A 94 1.69 13.37 -8.05
CA SER A 94 1.41 13.18 -9.47
C SER A 94 1.25 11.70 -9.80
N ALA A 95 0.43 11.41 -10.80
CA ALA A 95 0.29 10.09 -11.41
C ALA A 95 1.52 9.74 -12.29
N SER A 96 2.73 10.06 -11.85
CA SER A 96 3.94 9.91 -12.65
C SER A 96 4.91 8.96 -11.98
N ASP A 97 5.51 8.10 -12.79
CA ASP A 97 6.60 7.26 -12.36
C ASP A 97 7.93 7.99 -12.51
N SER A 98 8.64 8.21 -11.39
CA SER A 98 9.99 8.76 -11.41
C SER A 98 11.05 7.76 -11.87
N GLY A 99 10.67 6.50 -12.10
CA GLY A 99 11.57 5.41 -12.44
C GLY A 99 12.41 4.93 -11.25
N TRP A 100 12.18 5.45 -10.03
CA TRP A 100 12.91 4.99 -8.85
C TRP A 100 12.50 3.56 -8.52
N ARG A 101 13.50 2.67 -8.42
CA ARG A 101 13.40 1.25 -8.12
C ARG A 101 14.48 0.89 -7.11
N LEU A 102 14.15 0.08 -6.11
CA LEU A 102 15.18 -0.54 -5.28
C LEU A 102 15.86 -1.66 -6.09
N PRO A 103 17.17 -1.58 -6.39
CA PRO A 103 17.88 -2.68 -7.03
C PRO A 103 17.99 -3.85 -6.06
N GLY A 104 17.72 -5.07 -6.53
CA GLY A 104 17.90 -6.27 -5.70
C GLY A 104 17.15 -7.50 -6.19
N PRO A 105 17.33 -8.66 -5.52
CA PRO A 105 16.75 -9.94 -5.88
C PRO A 105 15.25 -10.09 -5.55
N TYR A 106 14.62 -9.07 -4.97
CA TYR A 106 13.28 -9.14 -4.39
C TYR A 106 12.12 -8.86 -5.38
N GLY A 107 12.28 -9.23 -6.65
CA GLY A 107 11.25 -9.13 -7.69
C GLY A 107 11.67 -8.28 -8.89
N PRO A 108 10.83 -8.21 -9.95
CA PRO A 108 11.16 -7.44 -11.14
C PRO A 108 11.21 -5.96 -10.71
N GLN A 109 12.27 -5.26 -11.13
CA GLN A 109 12.56 -3.86 -10.80
C GLN A 109 11.28 -3.07 -10.47
N GLY A 110 11.08 -2.83 -9.17
CA GLY A 110 9.85 -2.40 -8.48
C GLY A 110 8.69 -1.85 -9.34
N TRP A 111 7.47 -2.32 -9.11
CA TRP A 111 6.33 -1.61 -9.66
C TRP A 111 6.15 -0.25 -8.95
N THR A 112 5.85 0.78 -9.75
CA THR A 112 5.72 2.20 -9.39
C THR A 112 4.77 2.47 -8.22
N CYS A 113 3.81 1.57 -8.03
CA CYS A 113 2.84 1.61 -6.95
C CYS A 113 3.50 1.64 -5.56
N ALA A 114 4.62 0.95 -5.34
CA ALA A 114 5.32 1.02 -4.06
C ALA A 114 6.06 2.37 -3.91
N THR A 115 6.71 2.84 -4.97
CA THR A 115 7.52 4.07 -4.96
C THR A 115 6.71 5.28 -4.52
N TRP A 116 5.53 5.52 -5.09
CA TRP A 116 4.73 6.69 -4.70
C TRP A 116 4.21 6.58 -3.27
N ILE A 117 3.84 5.37 -2.81
CA ILE A 117 3.43 5.13 -1.42
C ILE A 117 4.58 5.45 -0.49
N LEU A 118 5.80 5.03 -0.82
CA LEU A 118 6.97 5.36 -0.04
C LEU A 118 7.27 6.87 -0.04
N CYS A 119 7.11 7.58 -1.16
CA CYS A 119 7.22 9.05 -1.20
C CYS A 119 6.18 9.70 -0.30
N PHE A 120 4.93 9.23 -0.35
CA PHE A 120 3.86 9.66 0.55
C PHE A 120 4.21 9.41 2.01
N LEU A 121 4.79 8.26 2.33
CA LEU A 121 5.25 7.94 3.67
C LEU A 121 6.43 8.83 4.13
N SER A 122 7.35 9.19 3.23
CA SER A 122 8.40 10.18 3.55
C SER A 122 7.79 11.52 3.90
N ARG A 123 6.80 11.98 3.13
CA ARG A 123 6.09 13.23 3.41
C ARG A 123 5.38 13.18 4.76
N MET A 124 4.70 12.08 5.08
CA MET A 124 4.06 11.89 6.38
C MET A 124 5.06 11.88 7.55
N ARG A 125 6.28 11.40 7.32
CA ARG A 125 7.37 11.46 8.30
C ARG A 125 7.92 12.87 8.46
N GLU A 126 8.11 13.62 7.38
CA GLU A 126 8.53 15.02 7.40
C GLU A 126 7.53 15.92 8.13
N GLU A 127 6.23 15.63 7.99
CA GLU A 127 5.15 16.31 8.72
C GLU A 127 5.00 15.84 10.18
N GLY A 128 5.73 14.79 10.59
CA GLY A 128 5.67 14.22 11.94
C GLY A 128 4.44 13.35 12.21
N THR A 129 3.57 13.13 11.21
CA THR A 129 2.38 12.27 11.36
C THR A 129 2.74 10.78 11.42
N TRP A 130 3.82 10.36 10.75
CA TRP A 130 4.32 8.99 10.81
C TRP A 130 5.74 8.95 11.39
N VAL A 131 5.86 8.44 12.62
CA VAL A 131 7.13 8.39 13.35
C VAL A 131 7.79 7.02 13.12
N THR A 132 8.91 7.02 12.40
CA THR A 132 9.76 5.84 12.16
C THR A 132 11.21 6.28 12.01
N ASP A 133 12.14 5.48 12.54
CA ASP A 133 13.59 5.62 12.38
C ASP A 133 14.10 4.95 11.09
N ARG A 134 13.25 4.20 10.40
CA ARG A 134 13.60 3.45 9.19
C ARG A 134 13.80 4.39 8.00
N ASN A 135 14.88 4.16 7.25
CA ASN A 135 15.06 4.76 5.93
C ASN A 135 14.12 4.13 4.90
N PHE A 136 14.12 4.69 3.70
CA PHE A 136 13.17 4.34 2.64
C PHE A 136 13.31 2.88 2.19
N GLU A 137 14.54 2.39 2.07
CA GLU A 137 14.87 1.03 1.68
C GLU A 137 14.45 -0.01 2.73
N HIS A 138 14.62 0.33 4.01
CA HIS A 138 14.18 -0.52 5.12
C HIS A 138 12.65 -0.56 5.23
N VAL A 139 11.95 0.54 4.94
CA VAL A 139 10.48 0.52 4.85
C VAL A 139 10.04 -0.42 3.74
N TYR A 140 10.62 -0.29 2.54
CA TYR A 140 10.29 -1.15 1.40
C TYR A 140 10.48 -2.64 1.73
N THR A 141 11.68 -2.99 2.19
CA THR A 141 12.03 -4.38 2.52
C THR A 141 11.14 -4.93 3.64
N ARG A 142 10.80 -4.11 4.64
CA ARG A 142 9.91 -4.51 5.74
C ARG A 142 8.51 -4.85 5.24
N VAL A 143 7.91 -4.00 4.40
CA VAL A 143 6.57 -4.29 3.84
C VAL A 143 6.59 -5.56 2.99
N LEU A 144 7.64 -5.81 2.21
CA LEU A 144 7.75 -7.05 1.44
C LEU A 144 7.80 -8.29 2.35
N ASN A 145 8.62 -8.26 3.40
CA ASN A 145 8.69 -9.35 4.38
C ASN A 145 7.32 -9.59 5.04
N LEU A 146 6.63 -8.53 5.42
CA LEU A 146 5.26 -8.61 5.96
C LEU A 146 4.25 -9.15 4.94
N GLY A 147 4.43 -8.85 3.65
CA GLY A 147 3.65 -9.43 2.56
C GLY A 147 3.85 -10.95 2.45
N HIS A 148 5.08 -11.43 2.58
CA HIS A 148 5.35 -12.86 2.66
C HIS A 148 4.73 -13.50 3.89
N GLU A 149 4.80 -12.84 5.06
CA GLU A 149 4.13 -13.33 6.27
C GLU A 149 2.60 -13.41 6.11
N LEU A 150 1.98 -12.44 5.43
CA LEU A 150 0.56 -12.45 5.08
C LEU A 150 0.21 -13.60 4.13
N LEU A 151 1.07 -13.88 3.14
CA LEU A 151 0.89 -14.97 2.19
C LEU A 151 0.96 -16.34 2.89
N GLU A 152 1.91 -16.51 3.81
CA GLU A 152 2.14 -17.74 4.57
C GLU A 152 1.20 -17.88 5.78
N ARG A 153 0.48 -16.81 6.15
CA ARG A 153 -0.40 -16.73 7.33
C ARG A 153 0.34 -17.12 8.61
N THR A 154 1.47 -16.47 8.86
CA THR A 154 2.26 -16.69 10.07
C THR A 154 1.49 -16.29 11.33
N ARG A 155 1.99 -16.67 12.51
CA ARG A 155 1.38 -16.35 13.81
C ARG A 155 1.21 -14.85 14.10
N ASN A 156 1.92 -13.97 13.38
CA ASN A 156 1.87 -12.52 13.55
C ASN A 156 0.70 -11.89 12.78
N VAL A 157 0.01 -12.67 11.94
CA VAL A 157 -1.11 -12.22 11.13
C VAL A 157 -2.40 -12.37 11.93
N HIS A 158 -3.10 -11.26 12.12
CA HIS A 158 -4.41 -11.23 12.76
C HIS A 158 -5.52 -11.20 11.72
N SER A 159 -6.65 -11.83 11.99
CA SER A 159 -7.81 -11.75 11.12
C SER A 159 -8.84 -10.80 11.71
N GLN A 160 -9.30 -9.85 10.91
CA GLN A 160 -10.42 -8.98 11.22
C GLN A 160 -11.53 -9.29 10.21
N GLY A 161 -12.54 -10.05 10.64
CA GLY A 161 -13.52 -10.62 9.72
C GLY A 161 -12.82 -11.47 8.64
N GLY A 162 -12.95 -11.06 7.37
CA GLY A 162 -12.28 -11.69 6.22
C GLY A 162 -10.94 -11.07 5.82
N VAL A 163 -10.45 -10.04 6.52
CA VAL A 163 -9.20 -9.35 6.18
C VAL A 163 -8.08 -9.83 7.09
N HIS A 164 -6.99 -10.30 6.49
CA HIS A 164 -5.74 -10.53 7.21
C HIS A 164 -4.98 -9.22 7.39
N VAL A 165 -4.55 -8.93 8.61
CA VAL A 165 -3.91 -7.68 9.01
C VAL A 165 -2.64 -8.01 9.76
N ILE A 166 -1.56 -7.32 9.42
CA ILE A 166 -0.30 -7.35 10.17
C ILE A 166 0.17 -5.92 10.42
N SER A 167 0.66 -5.64 11.63
CA SER A 167 1.18 -4.31 11.96
C SER A 167 2.59 -4.13 11.42
N PHE A 168 2.90 -2.92 10.95
CA PHE A 168 4.19 -2.55 10.37
C PHE A 168 5.37 -2.65 11.36
#